data_AF-S6GNW4-F1
#
_entry.id   AF-S6GNW4-F1
#
_cell.length_a   1.000
_cell.length_b   1.000
_cell.length_c   1.000
_cell.angle_alpha   90.00
_cell.angle_beta   90.00
_cell.angle_gamma   90.00
#
_symmetry.space_group_name_H-M   'P 1'
#
loop_
_entity.id
_entity.type
_entity.pdbx_description
1 polymer ?
#
loop_
_entity_poly.entity_id
_entity_poly.type
_entity_poly.pdbx_seq_one_letter_code
_entity_poly.pdbx_strand_id
1 'polypeptide(L)'
;MRRNIERDFKRYRAKYRKTLRRLNFQKYPKITATSCIPVHQQLYALARQELPNIPEEVCKLWLYDRILNSGWPPSGSEWQGYLFNHSIDYWKKLSWQESSIKISVEQLADKSVELIFNLIDAHVNGVSNLVNIYMPDSKERYDSISLYISEKSEIPGKVILLEGKEGYQLIDGAHRIAATLMHQTRHPNNQLDIKAWIAAET
;
A
#
# COMPACT_ATOMS: atom_id res chain seq x y z
N MET A 1 -20.99 7.42 -26.15
CA MET A 1 -19.82 6.68 -25.62
C MET A 1 -19.87 6.38 -24.10
N ARG A 2 -20.66 7.08 -23.27
CA ARG A 2 -20.70 6.88 -21.80
C ARG A 2 -21.48 5.65 -21.28
N ARG A 3 -22.24 4.92 -22.11
CA ARG A 3 -23.11 3.80 -21.66
C ARG A 3 -22.43 2.42 -21.56
N ASN A 4 -21.16 2.28 -22.00
CA ASN A 4 -20.45 0.99 -21.95
C ASN A 4 -19.66 0.75 -20.66
N ILE A 5 -19.23 1.81 -19.97
CA ILE A 5 -18.33 1.69 -18.81
C ILE A 5 -19.05 1.08 -17.59
N GLU A 6 -20.29 1.48 -17.29
CA GLU A 6 -21.06 0.89 -16.17
C GLU A 6 -21.38 -0.60 -16.38
N ARG A 7 -21.57 -1.02 -17.64
CA ARG A 7 -21.85 -2.43 -17.99
C ARG A 7 -20.62 -3.31 -17.76
N ASP A 8 -19.44 -2.77 -18.05
CA ASP A 8 -18.17 -3.44 -17.86
C ASP A 8 -17.75 -3.47 -16.38
N PHE A 9 -18.05 -2.41 -15.60
CA PHE A 9 -17.89 -2.40 -14.14
C PHE A 9 -18.79 -3.41 -13.42
N LYS A 10 -20.06 -3.57 -13.85
CA LYS A 10 -20.97 -4.59 -13.30
C LYS A 10 -20.48 -6.02 -13.61
N ARG A 11 -19.94 -6.26 -14.82
CA ARG A 11 -19.31 -7.54 -15.19
C ARG A 11 -18.04 -7.82 -14.38
N TYR A 12 -17.23 -6.80 -14.11
CA TYR A 12 -15.99 -6.92 -13.35
C TYR A 12 -16.27 -7.28 -11.87
N ARG A 13 -17.21 -6.60 -11.20
CA ARG A 13 -17.65 -6.94 -9.83
C ARG A 13 -18.25 -8.35 -9.71
N ALA A 14 -18.96 -8.82 -10.74
CA ALA A 14 -19.54 -10.17 -10.77
C ALA A 14 -18.48 -11.27 -10.97
N LYS A 15 -17.40 -10.99 -11.71
CA LYS A 15 -16.28 -11.92 -11.94
C LYS A 15 -15.50 -12.19 -10.64
N TYR A 16 -15.25 -11.16 -9.83
CA TYR A 16 -14.49 -11.29 -8.58
C TYR A 16 -15.25 -11.89 -7.39
N ARG A 17 -16.59 -11.73 -7.34
CA ARG A 17 -17.43 -12.44 -6.36
C ARG A 17 -17.42 -13.97 -6.55
N LYS A 18 -17.13 -14.47 -7.76
CA LYS A 18 -17.00 -15.91 -8.04
C LYS A 18 -15.63 -16.47 -7.67
N THR A 19 -14.56 -15.67 -7.75
CA THR A 19 -13.20 -16.07 -7.37
C THR A 19 -13.08 -16.26 -5.85
N LEU A 20 -13.77 -15.43 -5.05
CA LEU A 20 -13.84 -15.58 -3.59
C LEU A 20 -14.56 -16.86 -3.11
N ARG A 21 -15.27 -17.58 -4.00
CA ARG A 21 -15.92 -18.86 -3.69
C ARG A 21 -15.07 -20.09 -4.04
N ARG A 22 -13.90 -19.92 -4.67
CA ARG A 22 -13.05 -21.02 -5.14
C ARG A 22 -11.72 -21.15 -4.42
N LEU A 23 -11.47 -20.35 -3.38
CA LEU A 23 -10.38 -20.61 -2.46
C LEU A 23 -10.75 -21.85 -1.64
N ASN A 24 -10.10 -22.97 -1.94
CA ASN A 24 -10.08 -24.13 -1.06
C ASN A 24 -9.52 -23.68 0.29
N PHE A 25 -10.40 -23.56 1.29
CA PHE A 25 -10.04 -23.38 2.70
C PHE A 25 -9.39 -24.69 3.19
N GLN A 26 -8.13 -24.91 2.82
CA GLN A 26 -7.36 -26.06 3.26
C GLN A 26 -6.84 -25.80 4.68
N LYS A 27 -7.52 -26.44 5.64
CA LYS A 27 -7.14 -26.66 7.06
C LYS A 27 -6.66 -25.42 7.83
N TYR A 28 -7.61 -24.55 8.18
CA TYR A 28 -7.50 -23.76 9.39
C TYR A 28 -7.54 -24.70 10.62
N PRO A 29 -6.80 -24.42 11.71
CA PRO A 29 -6.93 -25.18 12.95
C PRO A 29 -8.39 -25.22 13.40
N LYS A 30 -8.83 -26.34 13.99
CA LYS A 30 -10.18 -26.48 14.57
C LYS A 30 -10.30 -25.48 15.72
N ILE A 31 -10.90 -24.32 15.46
CA ILE A 31 -11.25 -23.35 16.48
C ILE A 31 -12.47 -23.92 17.22
N THR A 32 -12.29 -24.25 18.49
CA THR A 32 -13.37 -24.69 19.38
C THR A 32 -14.42 -23.60 19.48
N ALA A 33 -15.68 -23.97 19.29
CA ALA A 33 -16.82 -23.07 19.25
C ALA A 33 -17.00 -22.33 20.59
N THR A 34 -16.42 -21.13 20.72
CA THR A 34 -16.71 -20.21 21.83
C THR A 34 -16.42 -18.74 21.54
N SER A 35 -16.07 -18.37 20.30
CA SER A 35 -15.74 -16.98 19.96
C SER A 35 -16.75 -16.40 18.96
N CYS A 36 -17.53 -15.40 19.39
CA CYS A 36 -18.42 -14.58 18.55
C CYS A 36 -17.65 -13.60 17.64
N ILE A 37 -16.33 -13.68 17.60
CA ILE A 37 -15.47 -12.75 16.86
C ILE A 37 -15.33 -13.24 15.42
N PRO A 38 -15.62 -12.41 14.39
CA PRO A 38 -15.40 -12.77 13.00
C PRO A 38 -13.96 -13.26 12.74
N VAL A 39 -13.80 -14.30 11.92
CA VAL A 39 -12.48 -14.93 11.63
C VAL A 39 -11.41 -13.90 11.26
N HIS A 40 -11.76 -12.87 10.49
CA HIS A 40 -10.81 -11.84 10.10
C HIS A 40 -10.27 -11.01 11.28
N GLN A 41 -11.10 -10.73 12.29
CA GLN A 41 -10.65 -10.03 13.50
C GLN A 41 -9.72 -10.93 14.32
N GLN A 42 -9.93 -12.24 14.32
CA GLN A 42 -9.03 -13.20 14.96
C GLN A 42 -7.67 -13.23 14.25
N LEU A 43 -7.66 -13.30 12.91
CA LEU A 43 -6.42 -13.27 12.12
C LEU A 43 -5.64 -11.96 12.29
N TYR A 44 -6.34 -10.82 12.28
CA TYR A 44 -5.71 -9.53 12.55
C TYR A 44 -5.15 -9.46 13.97
N ALA A 45 -5.88 -9.94 14.98
CA ALA A 45 -5.39 -9.98 16.36
C ALA A 45 -4.13 -10.85 16.50
N LEU A 46 -4.07 -12.00 15.83
CA LEU A 46 -2.88 -12.85 15.79
C LEU A 46 -1.69 -12.12 15.14
N ALA A 47 -1.91 -11.43 14.01
CA ALA A 47 -0.88 -10.64 13.37
C ALA A 47 -0.35 -9.52 14.28
N ARG A 48 -1.23 -8.85 15.04
CA ARG A 48 -0.84 -7.84 16.04
C ARG A 48 -0.01 -8.42 17.19
N GLN A 49 -0.32 -9.63 17.64
CA GLN A 49 0.49 -10.33 18.65
C GLN A 49 1.88 -10.68 18.12
N GLU A 50 1.98 -11.09 16.86
CA GLU A 50 3.26 -11.45 16.25
C GLU A 50 4.10 -10.23 15.83
N LEU A 51 3.48 -9.08 15.58
CA LEU A 51 4.14 -7.84 15.15
C LEU A 51 3.92 -6.70 16.17
N PRO A 52 4.36 -6.87 17.43
CA PRO A 52 3.99 -5.95 18.51
C PRO A 52 4.57 -4.54 18.33
N ASN A 53 5.71 -4.42 17.63
CA ASN A 53 6.41 -3.15 17.43
C ASN A 53 5.87 -2.34 16.25
N ILE A 54 5.07 -2.96 15.36
CA ILE A 54 4.45 -2.22 14.26
C ILE A 54 3.29 -1.38 14.82
N PRO A 55 3.23 -0.06 14.56
CA PRO A 55 2.11 0.77 15.00
C PRO A 55 0.77 0.29 14.46
N GLU A 56 -0.29 0.42 15.26
CA GLU A 56 -1.66 0.02 14.89
C GLU A 56 -2.09 0.64 13.55
N GLU A 57 -1.75 1.91 13.32
CA GLU A 57 -2.07 2.61 12.08
C GLU A 57 -1.34 2.03 10.86
N VAL A 58 -0.05 1.68 11.01
CA VAL A 58 0.73 1.02 9.95
C VAL A 58 0.12 -0.33 9.62
N CYS A 59 -0.22 -1.14 10.64
CA CYS A 59 -0.91 -2.40 10.44
C CYS A 59 -2.24 -2.24 9.70
N LYS A 60 -3.02 -1.20 9.99
CA LYS A 60 -4.28 -0.91 9.29
C LYS A 60 -4.06 -0.49 7.84
N LEU A 61 -3.12 0.42 7.59
CA LEU A 61 -2.85 0.95 6.25
C LEU A 61 -2.23 -0.10 5.33
N TRP A 62 -1.33 -0.91 5.86
CA TRP A 62 -0.54 -1.86 5.06
C TRP A 62 -1.06 -3.29 5.20
N LEU A 63 -1.17 -3.84 6.41
CA LEU A 63 -1.35 -5.28 6.57
C LEU A 63 -2.81 -5.72 6.58
N TYR A 64 -3.75 -4.89 7.01
CA TYR A 64 -5.14 -5.30 7.26
C TYR A 64 -5.80 -5.94 6.04
N ASP A 65 -5.89 -5.24 4.91
CA ASP A 65 -6.52 -5.79 3.70
C ASP A 65 -5.77 -7.01 3.14
N ARG A 66 -4.45 -7.07 3.33
CA ARG A 66 -3.63 -8.23 2.91
C ARG A 66 -3.95 -9.45 3.76
N ILE A 67 -4.10 -9.28 5.08
CA ILE A 67 -4.55 -10.34 6.00
C ILE A 67 -5.97 -10.80 5.66
N LEU A 68 -6.87 -9.88 5.33
CA LEU A 68 -8.24 -10.23 4.92
C LEU A 68 -8.28 -11.11 3.67
N ASN A 69 -7.42 -10.80 2.70
CA ASN A 69 -7.43 -11.45 1.39
C ASN A 69 -6.57 -12.72 1.33
N SER A 70 -5.46 -12.76 2.06
CA SER A 70 -4.44 -13.83 1.98
C SER A 70 -4.24 -14.62 3.29
N GLY A 71 -4.98 -14.28 4.35
CA GLY A 71 -4.94 -14.99 5.64
C GLY A 71 -3.74 -14.61 6.53
N TRP A 72 -3.63 -15.27 7.67
CA TRP A 72 -2.48 -15.18 8.58
C TRP A 72 -2.31 -16.52 9.33
N PRO A 73 -1.08 -17.03 9.59
CA PRO A 73 0.23 -16.45 9.28
C PRO A 73 0.54 -16.37 7.77
N PRO A 74 1.53 -15.54 7.37
CA PRO A 74 1.95 -15.41 5.98
C PRO A 74 2.31 -16.77 5.35
N SER A 75 1.63 -17.12 4.26
CA SER A 75 1.92 -18.33 3.50
C SER A 75 1.62 -18.08 2.02
N GLY A 76 2.45 -18.61 1.11
CA GLY A 76 2.35 -18.32 -0.32
C GLY A 76 3.36 -17.28 -0.81
N SER A 77 3.51 -17.16 -2.12
CA SER A 77 4.52 -16.29 -2.75
C SER A 77 4.12 -14.81 -2.74
N GLU A 78 2.83 -14.50 -2.63
CA GLU A 78 2.31 -13.13 -2.54
C GLU A 78 2.85 -12.38 -1.31
N TRP A 79 3.07 -13.10 -0.21
CA TRP A 79 3.60 -12.53 1.02
C TRP A 79 5.04 -12.04 0.87
N GLN A 80 5.82 -12.61 -0.06
CA GLN A 80 7.14 -12.08 -0.39
C GLN A 80 7.02 -10.66 -0.94
N GLY A 81 6.04 -10.40 -1.81
CA GLY A 81 5.77 -9.05 -2.31
C GLY A 81 5.23 -8.13 -1.21
N TYR A 82 4.29 -8.61 -0.40
CA TYR A 82 3.71 -7.81 0.68
C TYR A 82 4.72 -7.40 1.76
N LEU A 83 5.68 -8.27 2.06
CA LEU A 83 6.72 -8.05 3.06
C LEU A 83 8.05 -7.59 2.44
N PHE A 84 8.06 -7.19 1.17
CA PHE A 84 9.23 -6.66 0.47
C PHE A 84 10.46 -7.59 0.54
N ASN A 85 10.22 -8.90 0.47
CA ASN A 85 11.21 -9.99 0.60
C ASN A 85 11.89 -10.08 1.98
N HIS A 86 11.35 -9.43 3.01
CA HIS A 86 11.80 -9.60 4.38
C HIS A 86 10.95 -10.62 5.14
N SER A 87 11.55 -11.26 6.13
CA SER A 87 10.85 -12.20 7.02
C SER A 87 9.99 -11.46 8.05
N ILE A 88 9.04 -12.14 8.67
CA ILE A 88 8.28 -11.58 9.79
C ILE A 88 9.21 -11.21 10.96
N ASP A 89 10.24 -12.02 11.25
CA ASP A 89 11.21 -11.71 12.30
C ASP A 89 12.05 -10.46 12.02
N TYR A 90 12.27 -10.11 10.75
CA TYR A 90 12.86 -8.83 10.38
C TYR A 90 11.94 -7.68 10.80
N TRP A 91 10.67 -7.72 10.38
CA TRP A 91 9.68 -6.68 10.70
C TRP A 91 9.43 -6.50 12.20
N LYS A 92 9.57 -7.57 12.99
CA LYS A 92 9.47 -7.51 14.47
C LYS A 92 10.56 -6.67 15.12
N LYS A 93 11.75 -6.59 14.52
CA LYS A 93 12.93 -5.95 15.13
C LYS A 93 13.04 -4.47 14.81
N LEU A 94 12.24 -3.97 13.86
CA LEU A 94 12.30 -2.58 13.46
C LEU A 94 11.71 -1.67 14.54
N SER A 95 12.35 -0.53 14.72
CA SER A 95 11.76 0.61 15.41
C SER A 95 10.89 1.40 14.44
N TRP A 96 9.84 2.04 14.96
CA TRP A 96 8.91 2.82 14.16
C TRP A 96 8.74 4.20 14.75
N GLN A 97 8.84 5.22 13.89
CA GLN A 97 8.61 6.60 14.27
C GLN A 97 7.69 7.29 13.27
N GLU A 98 6.83 8.17 13.78
CA GLU A 98 6.08 9.10 12.95
C GLU A 98 6.94 10.35 12.73
N SER A 99 7.03 10.80 11.48
CA SER A 99 7.79 11.98 11.10
C SER A 99 7.09 12.78 10.02
N SER A 100 7.44 14.05 9.92
CA SER A 100 7.05 14.95 8.83
C SER A 100 8.31 15.27 8.04
N ILE A 101 8.43 14.73 6.83
CA ILE A 101 9.64 14.82 6.03
C ILE A 101 9.38 15.53 4.70
N LYS A 102 10.39 16.26 4.22
CA LYS A 102 10.46 16.63 2.82
C LYS A 102 11.15 15.49 2.09
N ILE A 103 10.43 14.84 1.18
CA ILE A 103 11.02 13.79 0.35
C ILE A 103 11.48 14.38 -0.97
N SER A 104 12.67 13.99 -1.40
CA SER A 104 13.16 14.18 -2.76
C SER A 104 13.48 12.84 -3.41
N VAL A 105 13.66 12.82 -4.73
CA VAL A 105 13.94 11.59 -5.48
C VAL A 105 15.27 10.97 -5.02
N GLU A 106 16.24 11.80 -4.66
CA GLU A 106 17.58 11.39 -4.22
C GLU A 106 17.59 10.70 -2.85
N GLN A 107 16.51 10.84 -2.06
CA GLN A 107 16.38 10.19 -0.76
C GLN A 107 15.70 8.82 -0.85
N LEU A 108 15.22 8.43 -2.03
CA LEU A 108 14.50 7.19 -2.24
C LEU A 108 15.45 6.11 -2.80
N ALA A 109 15.27 4.87 -2.35
CA ALA A 109 15.96 3.73 -2.94
C ALA A 109 15.52 3.51 -4.40
N ASP A 110 16.42 3.00 -5.24
CA ASP A 110 16.24 2.86 -6.69
C ASP A 110 14.91 2.21 -7.10
N LYS A 111 14.51 1.11 -6.43
CA LYS A 111 13.24 0.43 -6.72
C LYS A 111 12.01 1.30 -6.45
N SER A 112 12.10 2.18 -5.44
CA SER A 112 11.02 3.13 -5.13
C SER A 112 10.96 4.22 -6.19
N VAL A 113 12.12 4.72 -6.62
CA VAL A 113 12.26 5.69 -7.72
C VAL A 113 11.65 5.12 -9.00
N GLU A 114 12.00 3.89 -9.36
CA GLU A 114 11.45 3.18 -10.52
C GLU A 114 9.92 3.07 -10.46
N LEU A 115 9.36 2.65 -9.30
CA LEU A 115 7.92 2.56 -9.11
C LEU A 115 7.21 3.92 -9.28
N ILE A 116 7.80 4.99 -8.74
CA ILE A 116 7.26 6.34 -8.83
C ILE A 116 7.27 6.85 -10.27
N PHE A 117 8.38 6.69 -10.99
CA PHE A 117 8.45 7.10 -12.38
C PHE A 117 7.52 6.27 -13.27
N ASN A 118 7.37 4.97 -13.02
CA ASN A 118 6.36 4.16 -13.69
C ASN A 118 4.93 4.70 -13.45
N LEU A 119 4.61 5.17 -12.25
CA LEU A 119 3.31 5.80 -11.96
C LEU A 119 3.14 7.12 -12.71
N ILE A 120 4.17 7.96 -12.74
CA ILE A 120 4.16 9.24 -13.47
C ILE A 120 3.99 8.98 -14.97
N ASP A 121 4.77 8.08 -15.54
CA ASP A 121 4.69 7.70 -16.94
C ASP A 121 3.30 7.19 -17.32
N ALA A 122 2.75 6.29 -16.51
CA ALA A 122 1.42 5.72 -16.71
C ALA A 122 0.29 6.75 -16.66
N HIS A 123 0.32 7.66 -15.67
CA HIS A 123 -0.85 8.48 -15.32
C HIS A 123 -0.74 9.94 -15.75
N VAL A 124 0.48 10.43 -15.98
CA VAL A 124 0.76 11.80 -16.44
C VAL A 124 1.14 11.80 -17.91
N ASN A 125 2.11 10.96 -18.30
CA ASN A 125 2.63 10.96 -19.67
C ASN A 125 1.83 10.06 -20.63
N GLY A 126 0.94 9.21 -20.09
CA GLY A 126 0.12 8.29 -20.89
C GLY A 126 0.90 7.12 -21.49
N VAL A 127 2.07 6.81 -20.92
CA VAL A 127 2.94 5.71 -21.36
C VAL A 127 2.44 4.40 -20.74
N SER A 128 2.04 3.45 -21.58
CA SER A 128 1.56 2.16 -21.11
C SER A 128 2.70 1.35 -20.47
N ASN A 129 2.52 0.93 -19.22
CA ASN A 129 3.46 0.04 -18.51
C ASN A 129 2.73 -0.96 -17.57
N LEU A 130 3.49 -1.68 -16.74
CA LEU A 130 2.95 -2.70 -15.83
C LEU A 130 1.93 -2.13 -14.83
N VAL A 131 2.04 -0.86 -14.45
CA VAL A 131 1.09 -0.21 -13.54
C VAL A 131 -0.31 -0.18 -14.17
N ASN A 132 -0.43 0.18 -15.45
CA ASN A 132 -1.72 0.21 -16.14
C ASN A 132 -2.35 -1.19 -16.25
N ILE A 133 -1.53 -2.24 -16.35
CA ILE A 133 -1.97 -3.62 -16.55
C ILE A 133 -2.41 -4.27 -15.23
N TYR A 134 -1.62 -4.10 -14.16
CA TYR A 134 -1.81 -4.83 -12.90
C TYR A 134 -2.52 -4.02 -11.82
N MET A 135 -2.68 -2.71 -11.98
CA MET A 135 -3.33 -1.82 -10.99
C MET A 135 -4.49 -1.03 -11.62
N PRO A 136 -5.67 -1.66 -11.80
CA PRO A 136 -6.76 -1.09 -12.60
C PRO A 136 -7.35 0.22 -12.06
N ASP A 137 -7.26 0.48 -10.75
CA ASP A 137 -7.72 1.70 -10.08
C ASP A 137 -6.62 2.77 -9.94
N SER A 138 -5.42 2.50 -10.45
CA SER A 138 -4.24 3.33 -10.19
C SER A 138 -4.38 4.77 -10.71
N LYS A 139 -5.06 4.98 -11.84
CA LYS A 139 -5.31 6.32 -12.40
C LYS A 139 -6.26 7.13 -11.53
N GLU A 140 -7.37 6.51 -11.11
CA GLU A 140 -8.37 7.13 -10.25
C GLU A 140 -7.76 7.54 -8.91
N ARG A 141 -6.93 6.68 -8.32
CA ARG A 141 -6.17 6.98 -7.09
C ARG A 141 -5.23 8.17 -7.28
N TYR A 142 -4.43 8.17 -8.34
CA TYR A 142 -3.52 9.27 -8.64
C TYR A 142 -4.26 10.60 -8.84
N ASP A 143 -5.35 10.59 -9.61
CA ASP A 143 -6.14 11.79 -9.90
C ASP A 143 -6.80 12.36 -8.65
N SER A 144 -7.38 11.49 -7.81
CA SER A 144 -8.01 11.89 -6.56
C SER A 144 -7.00 12.54 -5.61
N ILE A 145 -5.80 11.97 -5.49
CA ILE A 145 -4.73 12.54 -4.68
C ILE A 145 -4.24 13.88 -5.25
N SER A 146 -4.04 13.95 -6.56
CA SER A 146 -3.59 15.17 -7.24
C SER A 146 -4.60 16.31 -7.06
N LEU A 147 -5.90 16.01 -7.17
CA LEU A 147 -6.96 16.97 -6.92
C LEU A 147 -6.94 17.45 -5.46
N TYR A 148 -6.82 16.53 -4.50
CA TYR A 148 -6.74 16.88 -3.09
C TYR A 148 -5.55 17.80 -2.79
N ILE A 149 -4.36 17.47 -3.30
CA ILE A 149 -3.15 18.28 -3.14
C ILE A 149 -3.36 19.68 -3.74
N SER A 150 -3.96 19.76 -4.93
CA SER A 150 -4.26 21.05 -5.58
C SER A 150 -5.24 21.91 -4.78
N GLU A 151 -6.23 21.31 -4.13
CA GLU A 151 -7.28 22.02 -3.39
C GLU A 151 -6.85 22.40 -1.97
N LYS A 152 -6.04 21.57 -1.32
CA LYS A 152 -5.71 21.69 0.10
C LYS A 152 -4.28 22.11 0.37
N SER A 153 -3.38 22.03 -0.61
CA SER A 153 -1.94 22.16 -0.40
C SER A 153 -1.43 21.25 0.71
N GLU A 154 -2.01 20.04 0.80
CA GLU A 154 -1.70 19.01 1.79
C GLU A 154 -1.72 17.63 1.13
N ILE A 155 -0.94 16.69 1.65
CA ILE A 155 -0.89 15.31 1.16
C ILE A 155 -1.87 14.46 1.98
N PRO A 156 -2.76 13.66 1.33
CA PRO A 156 -3.74 12.88 2.06
C PRO A 156 -3.11 11.68 2.77
N GLY A 157 -3.31 11.59 4.08
CA GLY A 157 -2.87 10.47 4.92
C GLY A 157 -1.34 10.33 5.04
N LYS A 158 -0.88 9.24 5.68
CA LYS A 158 0.54 8.97 5.92
C LYS A 158 1.12 7.94 4.94
N VAL A 159 2.34 8.15 4.48
CA VAL A 159 3.10 7.13 3.73
C VAL A 159 3.84 6.19 4.70
N ILE A 160 4.28 5.04 4.20
CA ILE A 160 5.06 4.08 4.99
C ILE A 160 6.41 3.89 4.30
N LEU A 161 7.48 4.16 5.02
CA LEU A 161 8.86 4.08 4.55
C LEU A 161 9.64 3.10 5.41
N LEU A 162 10.57 2.40 4.77
CA LEU A 162 11.62 1.63 5.43
C LEU A 162 12.95 2.32 5.14
N GLU A 163 13.63 2.77 6.19
CA GLU A 163 14.97 3.34 6.10
C GLU A 163 15.98 2.23 5.79
N GLY A 164 16.78 2.43 4.75
CA GLY A 164 17.84 1.51 4.35
C GLY A 164 19.11 2.26 3.96
N LYS A 165 20.18 1.50 3.70
CA LYS A 165 21.49 2.06 3.33
C LYS A 165 21.47 2.87 2.03
N GLU A 166 20.56 2.53 1.12
CA GLU A 166 20.38 3.16 -0.19
C GLU A 166 19.29 4.25 -0.18
N GLY A 167 18.82 4.66 1.00
CA GLY A 167 17.72 5.59 1.18
C GLY A 167 16.41 4.91 1.58
N TYR A 168 15.30 5.63 1.43
CA TYR A 168 13.99 5.15 1.84
C TYR A 168 13.40 4.18 0.79
N GLN A 169 13.11 2.96 1.23
CA GLN A 169 12.26 2.05 0.49
C GLN A 169 10.78 2.39 0.78
N LEU A 170 10.00 2.59 -0.28
CA LEU A 170 8.59 2.92 -0.19
C LEU A 170 7.74 1.66 -0.01
N ILE A 171 7.12 1.52 1.16
CA ILE A 171 6.29 0.37 1.54
C ILE A 171 4.82 0.61 1.14
N ASP A 172 4.31 1.81 1.40
CA ASP A 172 2.99 2.24 0.97
C ASP A 172 2.96 3.75 0.68
N GLY A 173 2.13 4.14 -0.30
CA GLY A 173 1.93 5.54 -0.65
C GLY A 173 2.57 5.99 -1.96
N ALA A 174 2.92 5.07 -2.86
CA ALA A 174 3.51 5.39 -4.18
C ALA A 174 2.74 6.45 -4.98
N HIS A 175 1.41 6.36 -5.06
CA HIS A 175 0.60 7.39 -5.72
C HIS A 175 0.71 8.77 -5.05
N ARG A 176 0.86 8.81 -3.72
CA ARG A 176 0.97 10.05 -2.94
C ARG A 176 2.30 10.72 -3.18
N ILE A 177 3.40 9.96 -3.19
CA ILE A 177 4.71 10.48 -3.53
C ILE A 177 4.73 10.96 -4.99
N ALA A 178 4.24 10.16 -5.93
CA ALA A 178 4.19 10.53 -7.36
C ALA A 178 3.41 11.84 -7.60
N ALA A 179 2.20 11.96 -7.03
CA ALA A 179 1.39 13.17 -7.16
C ALA A 179 2.06 14.39 -6.50
N THR A 180 2.72 14.20 -5.34
CA THR A 180 3.44 15.26 -4.63
C THR A 180 4.62 15.78 -5.44
N LEU A 181 5.46 14.89 -5.98
CA LEU A 181 6.60 15.28 -6.81
C LEU A 181 6.16 16.03 -8.08
N MET A 182 5.07 15.59 -8.71
CA MET A 182 4.50 16.27 -9.86
C MET A 182 3.92 17.65 -9.51
N HIS A 183 3.28 17.78 -8.33
CA HIS A 183 2.83 19.07 -7.82
C HIS A 183 3.99 20.02 -7.56
N GLN A 184 5.03 19.57 -6.84
CA GLN A 184 6.21 20.37 -6.53
C GLN A 184 6.99 20.78 -7.78
N THR A 185 7.04 19.91 -8.80
CA THR A 185 7.65 20.26 -10.11
C THR A 185 6.92 21.42 -10.79
N ARG A 186 5.58 21.48 -10.69
CA ARG A 186 4.75 22.56 -11.24
C ARG A 186 4.74 23.81 -10.36
N HIS A 187 5.04 23.63 -9.07
CA HIS A 187 5.01 24.68 -8.05
C HIS A 187 6.27 24.63 -7.19
N PRO A 188 7.45 25.00 -7.73
CA PRO A 188 8.74 24.82 -7.06
C PRO A 188 8.87 25.59 -5.73
N ASN A 189 8.10 26.66 -5.56
CA ASN A 189 8.05 27.45 -4.32
C ASN A 189 7.08 26.88 -3.27
N ASN A 190 6.35 25.80 -3.58
CA ASN A 190 5.36 25.17 -2.71
C ASN A 190 5.77 23.73 -2.37
N GLN A 191 6.81 23.59 -1.55
CA GLN A 191 7.22 22.29 -1.04
C GLN A 191 6.27 21.82 0.05
N LEU A 192 5.70 20.62 -0.13
CA LEU A 192 4.82 19.99 0.84
C LEU A 192 5.59 19.02 1.73
N ASP A 193 5.31 19.06 3.02
CA ASP A 193 5.80 18.06 3.96
C ASP A 193 4.93 16.80 3.88
N ILE A 194 5.58 15.65 3.95
CA ILE A 194 4.94 14.33 3.90
C ILE A 194 4.94 13.74 5.30
N LYS A 195 3.74 13.45 5.81
CA LYS A 195 3.59 12.67 7.04
C LYS A 195 3.90 11.21 6.72
N ALA A 196 4.83 10.61 7.46
CA ALA A 196 5.33 9.27 7.22
C ALA A 196 5.46 8.49 8.52
N TRP A 197 5.16 7.19 8.44
CA TRP A 197 5.72 6.20 9.35
C TRP A 197 7.02 5.69 8.77
N ILE A 198 8.10 5.81 9.54
CA ILE A 198 9.44 5.37 9.13
C ILE A 198 9.84 4.20 10.02
N ALA A 199 10.12 3.07 9.39
CA ALA A 199 10.72 1.91 10.04
C ALA A 199 12.23 1.93 9.88
N ALA A 200 12.99 1.63 10.93
CA ALA A 200 14.45 1.56 10.89
C ALA A 200 14.96 0.37 11.72
N GLU A 201 16.07 -0.23 11.30
CA GLU A 201 16.81 -1.18 12.13
C GLU A 201 17.30 -0.48 13.40
N THR A 202 17.29 -1.20 14.53
CA THR A 202 17.74 -0.71 15.84
C THR A 202 19.23 -0.93 16.05
#